data_AF-A0A932NX97-F1
#
_entry.id   AF-A0A932NX97-F1
#
_cell.length_a   1.000
_cell.length_b   1.000
_cell.length_c   1.000
_cell.angle_alpha   90.00
_cell.angle_beta   90.00
_cell.angle_gamma   90.00
#
_symmetry.space_group_name_H-M   'P 1'
#
loop_
_entity.id
_entity.type
_entity.pdbx_description
1 polymer ?
#
loop_
_entity_poly.entity_id
_entity_poly.type
_entity_poly.pdbx_seq_one_letter_code
_entity_poly.pdbx_strand_id
1 'polypeptide(L)' 'MATGTLHYLTIADAAELIQTHELSPVELTRAFLQRIDALDGQLHAYITVTAESAMKDWF' A
#
# COMPACT_ATOMS: atom_id res chain seq x y z
N MET A 1 6.04 9.24 13.44
CA MET A 1 6.11 8.95 12.01
C MET A 1 4.80 9.41 11.40
N ALA A 2 4.84 10.30 10.41
CA ALA A 2 3.69 11.03 9.93
C ALA A 2 2.55 10.08 9.52
N THR A 3 1.53 9.95 10.36
CA THR A 3 0.33 9.15 10.11
C THR A 3 -0.61 9.89 9.15
N GLY A 4 -0.06 10.52 8.12
CA GLY A 4 -0.81 10.90 6.94
C GLY A 4 -1.15 9.62 6.19
N THR A 5 -2.42 9.35 5.99
CA THR A 5 -2.92 8.12 5.35
C THR A 5 -2.18 7.84 4.05
N LEU A 6 -1.27 6.85 4.06
CA LEU A 6 -0.39 6.50 2.93
C LEU A 6 -1.15 6.26 1.61
N HIS A 7 -2.43 5.89 1.71
CA HIS A 7 -3.33 5.66 0.58
C HIS A 7 -3.70 6.93 -0.21
N TYR A 8 -3.35 8.12 0.28
CA TYR A 8 -3.60 9.41 -0.40
C TYR A 8 -2.35 10.04 -1.01
N LEU A 9 -1.18 9.40 -0.86
CA LEU A 9 0.01 9.87 -1.57
C LEU A 9 -0.23 9.79 -3.08
N THR A 10 0.24 10.79 -3.81
CA THR A 10 0.37 10.63 -5.25
C THR A 10 1.47 9.61 -5.54
N ILE A 11 1.48 9.06 -6.75
CA ILE A 11 2.55 8.14 -7.16
C ILE A 11 3.92 8.83 -7.14
N ALA A 12 3.98 10.15 -7.39
CA ALA A 12 5.21 10.93 -7.34
C ALA A 12 5.73 11.07 -5.91
N ASP A 13 4.85 11.44 -4.96
CA ASP A 13 5.24 11.56 -3.54
C ASP A 13 5.70 10.23 -2.97
N ALA A 14 4.98 9.14 -3.27
CA ALA A 14 5.36 7.80 -2.85
C ALA A 14 6.73 7.38 -3.43
N ALA A 15 7.00 7.69 -4.70
CA ALA A 15 8.27 7.40 -5.33
C ALA A 15 9.43 8.19 -4.72
N GLU A 16 9.22 9.48 -4.43
CA GLU A 16 10.22 10.33 -3.76
C GLU A 16 10.56 9.78 -2.37
N LEU A 17 9.55 9.48 -1.55
CA LEU A 17 9.76 8.92 -0.21
C LEU A 17 10.43 7.55 -0.21
N ILE A 18 10.13 6.71 -1.21
CA ILE A 18 10.83 5.43 -1.40
C ILE A 18 12.28 5.67 -1.79
N GLN A 19 12.55 6.61 -2.69
CA GLN A 19 13.91 6.95 -3.12
C GLN A 19 14.75 7.54 -1.98
N THR A 20 14.16 8.33 -1.09
CA THR A 20 14.83 8.90 0.09
C THR A 20 14.88 7.94 1.28
N HIS A 21 14.35 6.72 1.14
CA HIS A 21 14.25 5.68 2.17
C HIS A 21 13.40 6.11 3.39
N GLU A 22 12.53 7.10 3.23
CA GLU A 22 11.57 7.52 4.24
C GLU A 22 10.32 6.63 4.28
N LEU A 23 10.07 5.89 3.21
CA LEU A 23 9.00 4.91 3.09
C LEU A 23 9.52 3.65 2.42
N SER A 24 9.33 2.48 3.03
CA SER A 24 9.61 1.22 2.34
C SER A 24 8.50 0.87 1.35
N PRO A 25 8.82 0.32 0.15
CA PRO A 25 7.80 -0.26 -0.74
C PRO A 25 6.95 -1.35 -0.07
N VAL A 26 7.54 -2.10 0.86
CA VAL A 26 6.85 -3.14 1.65
C VAL A 26 5.86 -2.51 2.64
N GLU A 27 6.22 -1.38 3.25
CA GLU A 27 5.33 -0.63 4.15
C GLU A 27 4.14 -0.04 3.38
N LEU A 28 4.38 0.56 2.21
CA LEU A 28 3.33 1.10 1.36
C LEU A 28 2.35 0.01 0.92
N THR A 29 2.87 -1.13 0.45
CA THR A 29 2.05 -2.26 0.00
C THR A 29 1.21 -2.83 1.12
N ARG A 30 1.82 -3.02 2.30
CA ARG A 30 1.09 -3.47 3.50
C ARG A 30 -0.04 -2.51 3.86
N ALA A 31 0.20 -1.21 3.79
CA ALA A 31 -0.84 -0.22 4.07
C ALA A 31 -2.03 -0.39 3.13
N PHE A 32 -1.80 -0.53 1.81
CA PHE A 32 -2.89 -0.75 0.86
C PHE A 32 -3.65 -2.06 1.11
N LEU A 33 -2.96 -3.17 1.38
CA LEU A 33 -3.61 -4.44 1.71
C LEU A 33 -4.49 -4.34 2.96
N GLN A 34 -4.03 -3.64 4.00
CA GLN A 34 -4.83 -3.39 5.21
C GLN A 34 -6.08 -2.54 4.94
N ARG A 35 -5.99 -1.58 4.01
CA ARG A 35 -7.15 -0.77 3.60
C ARG A 35 -8.16 -1.60 2.82
N ILE A 36 -7.69 -2.47 1.94
CA ILE A 36 -8.55 -3.38 1.18
C ILE A 36 -9.33 -4.26 2.16
N ASP A 37 -8.64 -4.88 3.12
CA ASP A 37 -9.25 -5.70 4.17
C ASP A 37 -10.34 -4.94 4.96
N ALA A 38 -10.08 -3.68 5.30
CA ALA A 38 -11.00 -2.85 6.07
C ALA A 38 -12.24 -2.37 5.30
N LEU A 39 -12.17 -2.19 3.97
CA LEU A 39 -13.21 -1.49 3.19
C LEU A 39 -13.90 -2.36 2.15
N ASP A 40 -13.21 -3.35 1.57
CA ASP A 40 -13.69 -4.06 0.39
C ASP A 40 -14.91 -4.96 0.68
N GLY A 41 -15.12 -5.34 1.94
CA GLY A 41 -16.34 -6.03 2.37
C GLY A 41 -17.61 -5.22 2.18
N GLN A 42 -17.51 -3.89 2.08
CA GLN A 42 -18.64 -2.99 1.78
C GLN A 42 -18.60 -2.47 0.34
N LEU A 43 -17.40 -2.21 -0.18
CA LEU A 43 -17.23 -1.58 -1.49
C LEU A 43 -17.30 -2.58 -2.65
N HIS A 44 -16.93 -3.84 -2.41
CA HIS A 44 -16.85 -4.89 -3.44
C HIS A 44 -16.09 -4.43 -4.68
N ALA A 45 -14.97 -3.74 -4.48
CA ALA A 45 -14.15 -3.15 -5.52
C ALA A 45 -13.14 -4.14 -6.12
N TYR A 46 -12.75 -5.18 -5.36
CA TYR A 46 -11.82 -6.20 -5.83
C TYR A 46 -12.51 -7.55 -6.04
N ILE A 47 -12.19 -8.21 -7.16
CA ILE A 47 -12.63 -9.59 -7.42
C ILE A 47 -11.68 -10.58 -6.74
N THR A 48 -10.37 -10.36 -6.90
CA THR A 48 -9.32 -11.21 -6.34
C THR A 48 -8.19 -10.35 -5.82
N VAL A 49 -7.84 -10.49 -4.54
CA VAL A 49 -6.70 -9.81 -3.93
C VAL A 49 -5.53 -10.80 -3.82
N THR A 50 -4.39 -10.47 -4.43
CA THR A 50 -3.19 -11.32 -4.44
C THR A 50 -2.18 -10.93 -3.35
N ALA A 51 -2.67 -10.82 -2.11
CA ALA A 51 -1.89 -10.29 -0.97
C ALA A 51 -0.54 -11.01 -0.75
N GLU A 52 -0.52 -12.34 -0.87
CA GLU A 52 0.70 -13.13 -0.69
C GLU A 52 1.75 -12.84 -1.76
N SER A 53 1.36 -12.81 -3.04
CA SER A 53 2.26 -12.45 -4.15
C SER A 53 2.77 -11.02 -3.99
N ALA A 54 1.85 -10.10 -3.71
CA ALA A 54 2.17 -8.69 -3.48
C ALA A 54 3.14 -8.47 -2.32
N MET A 55 3.33 -9.43 -1.41
CA MET A 55 4.33 -9.35 -0.32
C MET A 55 5.58 -10.19 -0.59
N LYS A 56 5.55 -11.10 -1.55
CA LYS A 56 6.67 -11.99 -1.90
C LYS A 56 7.56 -11.41 -2.99
N ASP A 57 7.00 -10.63 -3.90
CA ASP A 57 7.69 -10.20 -5.13
C ASP A 57 8.70 -9.04 -4.94
N TRP A 58 9.18 -8.79 -3.72
CA TRP A 58 10.10 -7.69 -3.35
C TRP A 58 11.59 -8.10 -3.26
N PHE A 59 11.97 -9.22 -3.86
CA PHE A 59 13.36 -9.66 -3.95
C PHE A 59 14.06 -9.08 -5.19
#